data_AF-A1ZF85-F1
#
_entry.id   AF-A1ZF85-F1
#
_cell.length_a   1.000
_cell.length_b   1.000
_cell.length_c   1.000
_cell.angle_alpha   90.00
_cell.angle_beta   90.00
_cell.angle_gamma   90.00
#
_symmetry.space_group_name_H-M   'P 1'
#
loop_
_entity.id
_entity.type
_entity.pdbx_description
1 polymer ?
#
loop_
_entity_poly.entity_id
_entity_poly.type
_entity_poly.pdbx_seq_one_letter_code
_entity_poly.pdbx_strand_id
1 'polypeptide(L)'
;MLFYILTSIVPANKKDFQVTAAHPENKTETIILSFTRSSNEWRVVPSNQKDEDMFFYFKGKIAYIKPSASAAYEKVDLLEQLLIVPNHKKWSKVTEVAFKEKESDPRSESLVFLVVNKGKNKRMVKIDKANHPKLTEKEAPTMHLSWK
;
A
#
# COMPACT_ATOMS: atom_id res chain seq x y z
N MET A 1 2.66 0.98 5.84
CA MET A 1 3.64 1.12 4.73
C MET A 1 3.01 0.88 3.37
N LEU A 2 2.51 -0.34 3.08
CA LEU A 2 1.92 -0.68 1.78
C LEU A 2 0.77 0.25 1.35
N PHE A 3 -0.14 0.58 2.27
CA PHE A 3 -1.23 1.53 2.01
C PHE A 3 -0.73 2.89 1.48
N TYR A 4 0.43 3.37 1.94
CA TYR A 4 1.02 4.61 1.44
C TYR A 4 1.40 4.51 -0.04
N ILE A 5 2.04 3.41 -0.46
CA ILE A 5 2.37 3.18 -1.88
C ILE A 5 1.09 3.15 -2.71
N LEU A 6 0.13 2.31 -2.28
CA LEU A 6 -1.09 2.06 -3.04
C LEU A 6 -1.87 3.35 -3.24
N THR A 7 -2.09 4.12 -2.16
CA THR A 7 -2.80 5.41 -2.22
C THR A 7 -2.02 6.49 -2.97
N SER A 8 -0.68 6.47 -2.93
CA SER A 8 0.14 7.46 -3.66
C SER A 8 0.18 7.20 -5.17
N ILE A 9 0.09 5.94 -5.59
CA ILE A 9 0.03 5.55 -7.01
C ILE A 9 -1.29 5.99 -7.65
N VAL A 10 -2.39 5.92 -6.90
CA VAL A 10 -3.72 6.31 -7.39
C VAL A 10 -3.75 7.83 -7.62
N PRO A 11 -4.19 8.31 -8.80
CA PRO A 11 -4.27 9.75 -9.05
C PRO A 11 -5.18 10.48 -8.05
N ALA A 12 -4.79 11.67 -7.61
CA ALA A 12 -5.50 12.40 -6.55
C ALA A 12 -6.96 12.74 -6.84
N ASN A 13 -7.37 12.78 -8.12
CA ASN A 13 -8.75 13.01 -8.53
C ASN A 13 -9.63 11.74 -8.46
N LYS A 14 -9.05 10.58 -8.13
CA LYS A 14 -9.78 9.32 -7.97
C LYS A 14 -10.11 9.12 -6.49
N LYS A 15 -11.40 8.93 -6.23
CA LYS A 15 -11.91 8.66 -4.88
C LYS A 15 -12.07 7.17 -4.62
N ASP A 16 -12.12 6.35 -5.67
CA ASP A 16 -12.38 4.92 -5.56
C ASP A 16 -11.31 4.11 -6.27
N PHE A 17 -10.81 3.10 -5.58
CA PHE A 17 -9.91 2.10 -6.15
C PHE A 17 -10.05 0.76 -5.46
N GLN A 18 -9.52 -0.29 -6.08
CA GLN A 18 -9.51 -1.64 -5.55
C GLN A 18 -8.10 -2.21 -5.57
N VAL A 19 -7.79 -3.01 -4.55
CA VAL A 19 -6.58 -3.79 -4.45
C VAL A 19 -6.97 -5.26 -4.39
N THR A 20 -6.38 -6.08 -5.25
CA THR A 20 -6.52 -7.53 -5.20
C THR A 20 -5.17 -8.19 -4.96
N ALA A 21 -5.16 -9.21 -4.11
CA ALA A 21 -3.98 -10.00 -3.82
C ALA A 21 -4.39 -11.46 -3.58
N ALA A 22 -3.51 -12.41 -3.89
CA ALA A 22 -3.74 -13.80 -3.53
C ALA A 22 -3.70 -13.97 -2.00
N HIS A 23 -4.56 -14.80 -1.43
CA HIS A 23 -4.52 -15.09 -0.01
C HIS A 23 -3.19 -15.80 0.34
N PRO A 24 -2.48 -15.38 1.38
CA PRO A 24 -1.15 -15.90 1.72
C PRO A 24 -1.13 -17.41 1.99
N GLU A 25 -2.25 -17.95 2.46
CA GLU A 25 -2.38 -19.38 2.83
C GLU A 25 -3.12 -20.21 1.77
N ASN A 26 -3.96 -19.56 0.96
CA ASN A 26 -4.76 -20.24 -0.06
C ASN A 26 -4.72 -19.43 -1.37
N LYS A 27 -3.82 -19.78 -2.28
CA LYS A 27 -3.64 -19.03 -3.53
C LYS A 27 -4.86 -19.06 -4.48
N THR A 28 -5.85 -19.91 -4.20
CA THR A 28 -7.12 -19.93 -4.94
C THR A 28 -8.09 -18.84 -4.45
N GLU A 29 -7.92 -18.36 -3.22
CA GLU A 29 -8.66 -17.25 -2.67
C GLU A 29 -7.98 -15.92 -3.00
N THR A 30 -8.80 -14.92 -3.31
CA THR A 30 -8.34 -13.57 -3.60
C THR A 30 -8.89 -12.63 -2.53
N ILE A 31 -7.99 -11.92 -1.86
CA ILE A 31 -8.34 -10.80 -0.99
C ILE A 31 -8.63 -9.62 -1.90
N ILE A 32 -9.82 -9.05 -1.80
CA ILE A 32 -10.21 -7.83 -2.52
C ILE A 32 -10.53 -6.76 -1.47
N LEU A 33 -9.79 -5.67 -1.52
CA LEU A 33 -10.00 -4.49 -0.68
C LEU A 33 -10.52 -3.35 -1.55
N SER A 34 -11.69 -2.82 -1.21
CA SER A 34 -12.25 -1.63 -1.85
C SER A 34 -11.94 -0.40 -1.02
N PHE A 35 -11.42 0.64 -1.68
CA PHE A 35 -11.04 1.89 -1.04
C PHE A 35 -11.93 3.00 -1.58
N THR A 36 -12.54 3.76 -0.67
CA THR A 36 -13.33 4.95 -1.00
C THR A 36 -12.86 6.12 -0.15
N ARG A 37 -12.56 7.26 -0.80
CA ARG A 37 -12.14 8.49 -0.13
C ARG A 37 -13.30 9.42 0.09
N SER A 38 -13.53 9.78 1.35
CA SER A 38 -14.40 10.88 1.75
C SER A 38 -13.55 11.99 2.36
N SER A 39 -13.52 13.16 1.73
CA SER A 39 -12.62 14.26 2.12
C SER A 39 -11.14 13.83 2.13
N ASN A 40 -10.54 13.64 3.30
CA ASN A 40 -9.16 13.17 3.48
C ASN A 40 -9.05 11.77 4.08
N GLU A 41 -10.17 11.14 4.37
CA GLU A 41 -10.27 9.83 4.99
C GLU A 41 -10.54 8.77 3.92
N TRP A 42 -9.80 7.67 3.99
CA TRP A 42 -10.02 6.46 3.22
C TRP A 42 -10.78 5.46 4.06
N ARG A 43 -11.91 4.96 3.55
CA ARG A 43 -12.58 3.76 4.04
C ARG A 43 -12.11 2.57 3.22
N VAL A 44 -11.73 1.49 3.89
CA VAL A 44 -11.32 0.21 3.31
C VAL A 44 -12.35 -0.82 3.69
N VAL A 45 -12.88 -1.52 2.69
CA VAL A 45 -13.88 -2.57 2.88
C VAL A 45 -13.35 -3.87 2.26
N PRO A 46 -13.06 -4.90 3.06
CA PRO A 46 -12.79 -6.24 2.54
C PRO A 46 -14.03 -6.84 1.87
N SER A 47 -13.87 -7.48 0.71
CA SER A 47 -15.00 -8.07 -0.01
C SER A 47 -15.65 -9.24 0.73
N ASN A 48 -14.87 -9.96 1.52
CA ASN A 48 -15.26 -11.16 2.27
C ASN A 48 -15.75 -10.85 3.70
N GLN A 49 -15.47 -9.66 4.24
CA GLN A 49 -15.86 -9.24 5.59
C GLN A 49 -16.36 -7.79 5.54
N LYS A 50 -17.61 -7.62 5.11
CA LYS A 50 -18.19 -6.28 4.88
C LYS A 50 -18.43 -5.48 6.16
N ASP A 51 -18.42 -6.13 7.32
CA ASP A 51 -18.60 -5.50 8.63
C ASP A 51 -17.26 -5.05 9.24
N GLU A 52 -16.13 -5.38 8.61
CA GLU A 52 -14.77 -5.05 9.06
C GLU A 52 -14.20 -3.86 8.29
N ASP A 53 -14.92 -2.75 8.32
CA ASP A 53 -14.46 -1.51 7.72
C ASP A 53 -13.26 -0.93 8.48
N MET A 54 -12.20 -0.60 7.77
CA MET A 54 -11.08 0.16 8.34
C MET A 54 -11.07 1.57 7.77
N PHE A 55 -10.78 2.56 8.61
CA PHE A 55 -10.65 3.94 8.18
C PHE A 55 -9.24 4.41 8.44
N PHE A 56 -8.66 5.15 7.49
CA PHE A 56 -7.39 5.80 7.72
C PHE A 56 -7.23 7.11 6.96
N TYR A 57 -6.38 7.99 7.46
CA TYR A 57 -5.92 9.16 6.73
C TYR A 57 -4.44 9.40 7.00
N PHE A 58 -3.82 10.23 6.15
CA PHE A 58 -2.44 10.67 6.34
C PHE A 58 -2.39 12.16 6.66
N LYS A 59 -1.60 12.53 7.68
CA LYS A 59 -1.19 13.91 7.93
C LYS A 59 0.33 13.98 7.84
N GLY A 60 0.84 14.46 6.71
CA GLY A 60 2.25 14.37 6.38
C GLY A 60 2.67 12.90 6.23
N LYS A 61 3.65 12.45 7.02
CA LYS A 61 4.07 11.04 7.04
C LYS A 61 3.30 10.21 8.08
N ILE A 62 2.52 10.82 8.95
CA ILE A 62 1.83 10.07 10.01
C ILE A 62 0.54 9.47 9.44
N ALA A 63 0.34 8.17 9.65
CA ALA A 63 -0.93 7.50 9.38
C ALA A 63 -1.79 7.52 10.64
N TYR A 64 -3.07 7.78 10.49
CA TYR A 64 -4.06 7.64 11.56
C TYR A 64 -5.06 6.59 11.12
N ILE A 65 -5.27 5.55 11.93
CA ILE A 65 -6.08 4.39 11.59
C ILE A 65 -7.15 4.18 12.67
N LYS A 66 -8.35 3.77 12.29
CA LYS A 66 -9.37 3.29 13.23
C LYS A 66 -10.08 2.05 12.65
N PRO A 67 -10.43 1.07 13.51
CA PRO A 67 -11.06 -0.18 13.08
C PRO A 67 -12.58 -0.07 12.84
N SER A 68 -13.19 1.07 13.13
CA SER A 68 -14.61 1.32 12.86
C SER A 68 -14.91 2.82 12.85
N ALA A 69 -16.09 3.21 12.39
CA ALA A 69 -16.48 4.62 12.34
C ALA A 69 -16.53 5.28 13.73
N SER A 70 -16.92 4.53 14.76
CA SER A 70 -17.07 4.98 16.15
C SER A 70 -15.79 4.89 16.99
N ALA A 71 -14.78 4.16 16.53
CA ALA A 71 -13.52 4.03 17.24
C ALA A 71 -12.68 5.31 17.18
N ALA A 72 -11.83 5.50 18.19
CA ALA A 72 -10.82 6.55 18.18
C ALA A 72 -9.72 6.24 17.16
N TYR A 73 -9.07 7.31 16.66
CA TYR A 73 -7.91 7.18 15.80
C TYR A 73 -6.67 6.78 16.60
N GLU A 74 -5.99 5.75 16.12
CA GLU A 74 -4.65 5.38 16.54
C GLU A 74 -3.62 6.02 15.61
N LYS A 75 -2.57 6.61 16.21
CA LYS A 75 -1.43 7.17 15.48
C LYS A 75 -0.45 6.05 15.14
N VAL A 76 -0.17 5.85 13.86
CA VAL A 76 0.81 4.87 13.38
C VAL A 76 2.01 5.62 12.77
N ASP A 77 3.10 5.69 13.54
CA ASP A 77 4.35 6.38 13.19
C ASP A 77 5.31 5.57 12.32
N LEU A 78 4.82 4.49 11.69
CA LEU A 78 5.67 3.59 10.89
C LEU A 78 6.44 4.34 9.76
N LEU A 79 5.90 5.44 9.23
CA LEU A 79 6.60 6.24 8.21
C LEU A 79 7.50 7.34 8.80
N GLU A 80 7.48 7.55 10.12
CA GLU A 80 8.47 8.39 10.79
C GLU A 80 9.79 7.64 10.97
N GLN A 81 9.75 6.31 11.08
CA GLN A 81 10.93 5.46 11.19
C GLN A 81 11.51 5.07 9.82
N LEU A 82 10.72 5.21 8.74
CA LEU A 82 11.10 4.82 7.39
C LEU A 82 11.33 6.03 6.47
N LEU A 83 12.35 5.94 5.64
CA LEU A 83 12.57 6.74 4.44
C LEU A 83 11.99 6.01 3.23
N ILE A 84 11.02 6.66 2.57
CA ILE A 84 10.40 6.17 1.34
C ILE A 84 11.05 6.88 0.16
N VAL A 85 11.71 6.13 -0.70
CA VAL A 85 12.47 6.65 -1.85
C VAL A 85 11.84 6.14 -3.14
N PRO A 86 10.91 6.89 -3.76
CA PRO A 86 10.45 6.58 -5.10
C PRO A 86 11.54 6.93 -6.11
N ASN A 87 11.71 6.11 -7.15
CA ASN A 87 12.67 6.38 -8.22
C ASN A 87 12.28 7.54 -9.15
N HIS A 88 11.08 8.12 -8.96
CA HIS A 88 10.59 9.23 -9.76
C HIS A 88 9.71 10.17 -8.92
N LYS A 89 9.82 11.49 -9.15
CA LYS A 89 9.08 12.52 -8.37
C LYS A 89 7.55 12.44 -8.53
N LYS A 90 7.08 12.11 -9.74
CA LYS A 90 5.65 11.90 -10.03
C LYS A 90 5.30 10.43 -9.79
N TRP A 91 4.44 10.15 -8.80
CA TRP A 91 3.96 8.80 -8.46
C TRP A 91 3.36 8.03 -9.63
N SER A 92 2.70 8.72 -10.57
CA SER A 92 2.13 8.11 -11.77
C SER A 92 3.16 7.45 -12.71
N LYS A 93 4.44 7.85 -12.59
CA LYS A 93 5.58 7.35 -13.36
C LYS A 93 6.55 6.50 -12.52
N VAL A 94 6.28 6.31 -11.24
CA VAL A 94 7.13 5.49 -10.37
C VAL A 94 7.09 4.04 -10.84
N THR A 95 8.27 3.45 -10.97
CA THR A 95 8.43 2.02 -11.28
C THR A 95 9.09 1.26 -10.15
N GLU A 96 9.67 1.96 -9.18
CA GLU A 96 10.35 1.38 -8.03
C GLU A 96 10.21 2.29 -6.81
N VAL A 97 9.97 1.68 -5.65
CA VAL A 97 9.93 2.36 -4.34
C VAL A 97 10.76 1.57 -3.34
N ALA A 98 11.79 2.20 -2.79
CA ALA A 98 12.59 1.63 -1.70
C ALA A 98 12.13 2.16 -0.34
N PHE A 99 12.05 1.28 0.66
CA PHE A 99 11.92 1.63 2.07
C PHE A 99 13.24 1.37 2.76
N LYS A 100 13.76 2.39 3.42
CA LYS A 100 14.97 2.34 4.25
C LYS A 100 14.59 2.78 5.65
N GLU A 101 15.23 2.29 6.69
CA GLU A 101 15.05 2.93 7.99
C GLU A 101 15.83 4.26 8.00
N LYS A 102 15.38 5.23 8.78
CA LYS A 102 16.03 6.55 8.81
C LYS A 102 17.33 6.59 9.59
N GLU A 103 17.47 5.72 10.60
CA GLU A 103 18.59 5.75 11.55
C GLU A 103 19.63 4.64 11.32
N SER A 104 19.41 3.72 10.37
CA SER A 104 20.33 2.62 10.17
C SER A 104 21.44 2.92 9.15
N ASP A 105 22.54 2.18 9.34
CA ASP A 105 23.75 2.11 8.52
C ASP A 105 23.41 2.24 7.01
N PRO A 106 24.18 2.98 6.18
CA PRO A 106 24.04 2.93 4.73
C PRO A 106 24.06 1.52 4.11
N ARG A 107 24.45 0.49 4.87
CA ARG A 107 24.36 -0.94 4.55
C ARG A 107 23.03 -1.61 4.91
N SER A 108 22.10 -0.91 5.57
CA SER A 108 20.78 -1.44 5.94
C SER A 108 20.05 -1.93 4.68
N GLU A 109 19.57 -3.17 4.71
CA GLU A 109 18.82 -3.74 3.59
C GLU A 109 17.56 -2.91 3.33
N SER A 110 17.49 -2.26 2.16
CA SER A 110 16.32 -1.50 1.77
C SER A 110 15.27 -2.43 1.19
N LEU A 111 14.04 -2.43 1.70
CA LEU A 111 12.95 -3.20 1.12
C LEU A 111 12.45 -2.53 -0.17
N VAL A 112 12.61 -3.19 -1.32
CA VAL A 112 12.28 -2.61 -2.63
C VAL A 112 11.00 -3.21 -3.22
N PHE A 113 10.08 -2.33 -3.65
CA PHE A 113 8.87 -2.68 -4.39
C PHE A 113 8.93 -2.19 -5.83
N LEU A 114 8.59 -3.07 -6.76
CA LEU A 114 8.41 -2.76 -8.18
C LEU A 114 6.96 -2.39 -8.46
N VAL A 115 6.76 -1.30 -9.19
CA VAL A 115 5.47 -0.80 -9.65
C VAL A 115 5.39 -0.96 -11.17
N VAL A 116 4.61 -1.93 -11.64
CA VAL A 116 4.48 -2.26 -13.06
C VAL A 116 3.20 -1.67 -13.64
N ASN A 117 3.33 -0.95 -14.74
CA ASN A 117 2.18 -0.46 -15.50
C ASN A 117 1.47 -1.63 -16.19
N LYS A 118 0.18 -1.80 -15.92
CA LYS A 118 -0.69 -2.84 -16.52
C LYS A 118 -1.84 -2.24 -17.35
N GLY A 119 -1.84 -0.93 -17.56
CA GLY A 119 -2.88 -0.20 -18.30
C GLY A 119 -3.17 1.17 -17.70
N LYS A 120 -4.05 1.95 -18.36
CA LYS A 120 -4.35 3.35 -17.98
C LYS A 120 -4.69 3.51 -16.49
N ASN A 121 -5.53 2.61 -15.97
CA ASN A 121 -5.98 2.64 -14.58
C ASN A 121 -5.62 1.36 -13.80
N LYS A 122 -4.52 0.69 -14.16
CA LYS A 122 -4.11 -0.57 -13.54
C LYS A 122 -2.62 -0.57 -13.24
N ARG A 123 -2.24 -0.99 -12.03
CA ARG A 123 -0.85 -1.16 -11.60
C ARG A 123 -0.70 -2.49 -10.88
N MET A 124 0.50 -3.04 -10.94
CA MET A 124 0.87 -4.21 -10.15
C MET A 124 2.03 -3.80 -9.27
N VAL A 125 1.91 -4.02 -7.97
CA VAL A 125 2.94 -3.74 -6.97
C VAL A 125 3.42 -5.09 -6.43
N LYS A 126 4.72 -5.35 -6.51
CA LYS A 126 5.33 -6.59 -6.03
C LYS A 126 6.70 -6.31 -5.43
N ILE A 127 7.17 -7.20 -4.58
CA ILE A 127 8.54 -7.09 -4.08
C ILE A 127 9.57 -7.37 -5.17
N ASP A 128 10.72 -6.70 -5.10
CA ASP A 128 11.86 -7.02 -5.94
C ASP A 128 12.59 -8.25 -5.41
N LYS A 129 12.26 -9.43 -5.96
CA LYS A 129 12.88 -10.69 -5.58
C LYS A 129 14.34 -10.82 -5.99
N ALA A 130 14.84 -9.99 -6.93
CA ALA A 130 16.25 -10.00 -7.27
C ALA A 130 17.09 -9.46 -6.09
N ASN A 131 16.56 -8.44 -5.42
CA ASN A 131 17.17 -7.84 -4.23
C ASN A 131 16.77 -8.54 -2.92
N HIS A 132 15.61 -9.22 -2.89
CA HIS A 132 15.12 -9.94 -1.70
C HIS A 132 14.69 -11.38 -2.00
N PRO A 133 15.63 -12.27 -2.38
CA PRO A 133 15.29 -13.64 -2.78
C PRO A 133 14.71 -14.50 -1.65
N LYS A 134 14.94 -14.12 -0.39
CA LYS A 134 14.46 -14.83 0.80
C LYS A 134 12.99 -14.54 1.13
N LEU A 135 12.42 -13.45 0.61
CA LEU A 135 11.04 -13.08 0.92
C LEU A 135 10.06 -13.89 0.07
N THR A 136 9.15 -14.56 0.75
CA THR A 136 8.14 -15.41 0.12
C THR A 136 6.93 -14.58 -0.35
N GLU A 137 6.14 -15.13 -1.27
CA GLU A 137 4.84 -14.52 -1.64
C GLU A 137 3.85 -14.49 -0.45
N LYS A 138 4.09 -15.31 0.58
CA LYS A 138 3.29 -15.27 1.82
C LYS A 138 3.57 -13.99 2.59
N GLU A 139 4.83 -13.58 2.65
CA GLU A 139 5.29 -12.41 3.39
C GLU A 139 5.12 -11.11 2.59
N ALA A 140 5.24 -11.18 1.27
CA ALA A 140 5.13 -10.03 0.38
C ALA A 140 4.32 -10.37 -0.88
N PRO A 141 2.99 -10.46 -0.78
CA PRO A 141 2.15 -10.86 -1.90
C PRO A 141 2.17 -9.81 -3.01
N THR A 142 2.07 -10.28 -4.25
CA THR A 142 1.80 -9.41 -5.40
C THR A 142 0.40 -8.79 -5.28
N MET A 143 0.33 -7.47 -5.37
CA MET A 143 -0.91 -6.70 -5.31
C MET A 143 -1.24 -6.10 -6.67
N HIS A 144 -2.49 -6.19 -7.07
CA HIS A 144 -3.03 -5.57 -8.27
C HIS A 144 -3.94 -4.42 -7.88
N LEU A 145 -3.59 -3.24 -8.31
CA LEU A 145 -4.29 -1.99 -8.05
C LEU A 145 -5.09 -1.59 -9.29
N SER A 146 -6.35 -1.19 -9.10
CA SER A 146 -7.20 -0.67 -10.19
C SER A 146 -8.13 0.45 -9.75
N TRP A 147 -8.43 1.40 -10.62
CA TRP A 147 -9.34 2.52 -10.35
C TRP A 147 -10.19 2.89 -11.58
N LYS A 148 -11.25 3.69 -11.40
CA LYS A 148 -12.11 4.18 -12.49
C LYS A 148 -11.93 5.66 -12.70
#